data_AF-A0A4Q6C1Y2-F1
#
_entry.id   AF-A0A4Q6C1Y2-F1
#
_cell.length_a   1.000
_cell.length_b   1.000
_cell.length_c   1.000
_cell.angle_alpha   90.00
_cell.angle_beta   90.00
_cell.angle_gamma   90.00
#
_symmetry.space_group_name_H-M   'P 1'
#
loop_
_entity.id
_entity.type
_entity.pdbx_description
1 polymer ?
#
loop_
_entity_poly.entity_id
_entity_poly.type
_entity_poly.pdbx_seq_one_letter_code
_entity_poly.pdbx_strand_id
1 'polypeptide(L)'
;MDIQTPVPTTYGYFRDQYRDTWNKQIDELKTRFPIEIEDVLHPDTYPTDVPILFVKKDSIVAVLKFMKETPGLDYHFLADLTATDEEVSPRFEVVY
;
A
#
# COMPACT_ATOMS: atom_id res chain seq x y z
N MET A 1 9.05 13.54 12.68
CA MET A 1 10.16 12.99 11.88
C MET A 1 9.71 13.06 10.43
N ASP A 2 10.41 13.79 9.58
CA ASP A 2 10.02 13.94 8.16
C ASP A 2 10.75 12.87 7.33
N ILE A 3 9.99 11.94 6.75
CA ILE A 3 10.54 10.85 5.93
C ILE A 3 11.19 11.35 4.63
N GLN A 4 10.87 12.57 4.17
CA GLN A 4 11.51 13.17 3.00
C GLN A 4 12.93 13.65 3.29
N THR A 5 13.31 13.75 4.57
CA THR A 5 14.69 13.98 4.97
C THR A 5 15.37 12.62 5.19
N PRO A 6 16.22 12.15 4.27
CA PRO A 6 16.77 10.82 4.33
C PRO A 6 17.64 10.65 5.59
N VAL A 7 17.25 9.73 6.47
CA VAL A 7 18.04 9.33 7.64
C VAL A 7 18.71 7.99 7.32
N PRO A 8 20.05 7.90 7.37
CA PRO A 8 20.74 6.65 7.10
C PRO A 8 20.42 5.62 8.19
N THR A 9 19.91 4.46 7.79
CA THR A 9 19.77 3.31 8.68
C THR A 9 20.96 2.37 8.55
N THR A 10 21.07 1.37 9.43
CA THR A 10 22.09 0.31 9.34
C THR A 10 22.05 -0.42 7.99
N TYR A 11 20.93 -0.37 7.27
CA TYR A 11 20.72 -1.00 5.97
C TYR A 11 20.72 -0.01 4.80
N GLY A 12 21.07 1.26 5.01
CA GLY A 12 20.99 2.31 3.99
C GLY A 12 19.65 3.05 4.00
N TYR A 13 19.22 3.58 2.85
CA TYR A 13 17.95 4.28 2.70
C TYR A 13 16.87 3.31 2.23
N PHE A 14 15.80 3.16 3.02
CA PHE A 14 14.64 2.30 2.67
C PHE A 14 14.11 2.57 1.27
N ARG A 15 14.03 3.86 0.89
CA ARG A 15 13.57 4.30 -0.42
C ARG A 15 14.38 3.75 -1.59
N ASP A 16 15.68 3.52 -1.41
CA ASP A 16 16.53 3.02 -2.49
C ASP A 16 16.44 1.49 -2.64
N GLN A 17 16.06 0.80 -1.56
CA GLN A 17 15.95 -0.66 -1.55
C GLN A 17 14.62 -1.16 -2.11
N TYR A 18 13.52 -0.49 -1.77
CA TYR A 18 12.17 -1.05 -2.00
C TYR A 18 11.37 -0.34 -3.10
N ARG A 19 11.79 0.85 -3.55
CA ARG A 19 11.01 1.64 -4.52
C ARG A 19 10.72 0.89 -5.81
N ASP A 20 11.73 0.27 -6.41
CA ASP A 20 11.54 -0.45 -7.68
C ASP A 20 10.60 -1.64 -7.52
N THR A 21 10.67 -2.33 -6.37
CA THR A 21 9.76 -3.42 -6.04
C THR A 21 8.34 -2.88 -5.89
N TRP A 22 8.12 -1.86 -5.05
CA TRP A 22 6.81 -1.25 -4.85
C TRP A 22 6.20 -0.75 -6.16
N ASN A 23 6.95 -0.04 -6.99
CA ASN A 23 6.46 0.46 -8.28
C ASN A 23 5.98 -0.68 -9.17
N LYS A 24 6.75 -1.77 -9.31
CA LYS A 24 6.34 -2.93 -10.10
C LYS A 24 5.06 -3.57 -9.56
N GLN A 25 4.97 -3.74 -8.24
CA GLN A 25 3.81 -4.36 -7.59
C GLN A 25 2.55 -3.48 -7.73
N ILE A 26 2.69 -2.17 -7.57
CA ILE A 26 1.61 -1.19 -7.75
C ILE A 26 1.14 -1.16 -9.21
N ASP A 27 2.07 -1.18 -10.18
CA ASP A 27 1.73 -1.21 -11.60
C ASP A 27 0.97 -2.48 -11.98
N GLU A 28 1.37 -3.62 -11.44
CA GLU A 28 0.66 -4.90 -11.63
C GLU A 28 -0.75 -4.86 -11.03
N LEU A 29 -0.90 -4.30 -9.83
CA LEU A 29 -2.19 -4.10 -9.18
C LEU A 29 -3.10 -3.17 -9.97
N LYS A 30 -2.59 -2.03 -10.46
CA LYS A 30 -3.35 -1.09 -11.30
C LYS A 30 -3.72 -1.68 -12.66
N THR A 31 -2.88 -2.55 -13.21
CA THR A 31 -3.17 -3.26 -14.46
C THR A 31 -4.30 -4.28 -14.26
N ARG A 32 -4.31 -4.98 -13.12
CA ARG A 32 -5.31 -5.99 -12.80
C ARG A 32 -6.63 -5.41 -12.32
N PHE A 33 -6.58 -4.31 -11.59
CA PHE A 33 -7.71 -3.66 -10.90
C PHE A 33 -7.77 -2.16 -11.21
N PRO A 34 -7.93 -1.76 -12.48
CA PRO A 34 -7.83 -0.36 -12.90
C PRO A 34 -8.97 0.53 -12.38
N ILE A 35 -10.09 -0.05 -11.95
CA ILE A 35 -11.28 0.67 -11.49
C ILE A 35 -11.45 0.57 -9.97
N GLU A 36 -10.93 -0.50 -9.37
CA GLU A 36 -11.12 -0.86 -7.98
C GLU A 36 -10.07 -0.20 -7.07
N ILE A 37 -8.90 0.13 -7.61
CA ILE A 37 -7.88 0.93 -6.92
C ILE A 37 -8.16 2.40 -7.22
N GLU A 38 -8.58 3.13 -6.20
CA GLU A 38 -9.03 4.53 -6.33
C GLU A 38 -7.87 5.50 -6.25
N ASP A 39 -6.90 5.23 -5.36
CA ASP A 39 -5.71 6.05 -5.20
C ASP A 39 -4.54 5.23 -4.63
N VAL A 40 -3.32 5.75 -4.81
CA VAL A 40 -2.10 5.20 -4.23
C VAL A 40 -1.24 6.33 -3.68
N LEU A 41 -1.02 6.33 -2.37
CA LEU A 41 -0.10 7.24 -1.70
C LEU A 41 1.28 6.59 -1.60
N HIS A 42 2.26 7.13 -2.32
CA HIS A 42 3.63 6.64 -2.28
C HIS A 42 4.47 7.39 -1.24
N PRO A 43 5.42 6.74 -0.53
CA PRO A 43 6.41 7.40 0.34
C PRO A 43 7.22 8.53 -0.30
N ASP A 44 7.19 8.63 -1.62
CA ASP A 44 7.94 9.64 -2.38
C ASP A 44 7.23 10.99 -2.38
N THR A 45 5.91 10.97 -2.24
CA THR A 45 5.02 12.12 -2.43
C THR A 45 4.11 12.35 -1.23
N TYR A 46 4.00 11.38 -0.33
CA TYR A 46 3.15 11.42 0.86
C TYR A 46 3.95 10.98 2.09
N PRO A 47 3.73 11.57 3.29
CA PRO A 47 4.46 11.22 4.51
C PRO A 47 4.02 9.86 5.07
N THR A 48 4.45 8.78 4.42
CA THR A 48 4.22 7.38 4.81
C THR A 48 5.50 6.56 4.61
N ASP A 49 5.67 5.50 5.39
CA ASP A 49 6.84 4.61 5.32
C ASP A 49 6.71 3.55 4.21
N VAL A 50 5.47 3.18 3.85
CA VAL A 50 5.12 2.20 2.82
C VAL A 50 3.99 2.73 1.94
N PRO A 51 3.83 2.23 0.70
CA PRO A 51 2.70 2.60 -0.14
C PRO A 51 1.36 2.25 0.50
N ILE A 52 0.39 3.16 0.39
CA ILE A 52 -0.99 2.96 0.83
C ILE A 52 -1.86 2.89 -0.42
N LEU A 53 -2.67 1.83 -0.55
CA LEU A 53 -3.62 1.67 -1.64
C LEU A 53 -5.05 1.86 -1.13
N PHE A 54 -5.77 2.81 -1.71
CA PHE A 54 -7.20 2.97 -1.47
C PHE A 54 -7.96 2.07 -2.43
N VAL A 55 -8.77 1.17 -1.88
CA VAL A 55 -9.47 0.12 -2.63
C VAL A 55 -10.96 0.19 -2.35
N LYS A 56 -11.77 0.05 -3.41
CA LYS A 56 -13.22 -0.08 -3.26
C LYS A 56 -13.57 -1.24 -2.35
N LYS A 57 -14.41 -0.97 -1.36
CA LYS A 57 -14.86 -1.92 -0.35
C LYS A 57 -15.27 -3.28 -0.94
N ASP A 58 -16.07 -3.28 -2.00
CA ASP A 58 -16.61 -4.51 -2.59
C ASP A 58 -15.55 -5.36 -3.31
N SER A 59 -14.35 -4.81 -3.54
CA SER A 59 -13.25 -5.46 -4.25
C SER A 59 -12.12 -5.94 -3.34
N ILE A 60 -12.15 -5.60 -2.05
CA ILE A 60 -11.03 -5.86 -1.12
C ILE A 60 -10.63 -7.33 -1.08
N VAL A 61 -11.60 -8.26 -1.05
CA VAL A 61 -11.33 -9.70 -1.01
C VAL A 61 -10.62 -10.17 -2.28
N ALA A 62 -11.00 -9.64 -3.45
CA ALA A 62 -10.37 -10.00 -4.71
C ALA A 62 -8.93 -9.47 -4.80
N VAL A 63 -8.71 -8.24 -4.34
CA VAL A 63 -7.38 -7.62 -4.29
C VAL A 63 -6.46 -8.38 -3.32
N LEU A 64 -6.90 -8.64 -2.09
CA LEU A 64 -6.09 -9.38 -1.10
C LEU A 64 -5.79 -10.80 -1.58
N LYS A 65 -6.75 -11.47 -2.22
CA LYS A 65 -6.52 -12.79 -2.81
C LYS A 65 -5.43 -12.74 -3.89
N PHE A 66 -5.49 -11.75 -4.78
CA PHE A 66 -4.47 -11.55 -5.81
C PHE A 66 -3.09 -11.27 -5.20
N MET A 67 -3.01 -10.36 -4.22
CA MET A 67 -1.75 -10.06 -3.53
C MET A 67 -1.14 -11.28 -2.83
N LYS A 68 -1.99 -12.19 -2.35
CA LYS A 68 -1.55 -13.44 -1.70
C LYS A 68 -1.10 -14.52 -2.68
N GLU A 69 -1.77 -14.66 -3.82
CA GLU A 69 -1.60 -15.80 -4.74
C GLU A 69 -0.68 -15.51 -5.92
N THR A 70 -0.46 -14.24 -6.27
CA THR A 70 0.36 -13.83 -7.41
C THR A 70 1.86 -13.90 -7.06
N PRO A 71 2.66 -14.66 -7.83
CA PRO A 71 4.11 -14.71 -7.63
C PRO A 71 4.75 -13.32 -7.70
N GLY A 72 5.56 -12.96 -6.71
CA GLY A 72 6.24 -11.66 -6.64
C GLY A 72 5.49 -10.58 -5.85
N LEU A 73 4.22 -10.83 -5.48
CA LEU A 73 3.51 -10.07 -4.45
C LEU A 73 3.69 -10.75 -3.08
N ASP A 74 3.46 -12.06 -3.01
CA ASP A 74 3.79 -12.93 -1.87
C ASP A 74 3.28 -12.44 -0.48
N TYR A 75 2.17 -11.68 -0.44
CA TYR A 75 1.56 -11.16 0.80
C TYR A 75 0.76 -12.27 1.52
N HIS A 76 1.46 -13.22 2.12
CA HIS A 76 0.85 -14.38 2.78
C HIS A 76 0.40 -14.14 4.23
N PHE A 77 0.95 -13.11 4.88
CA PHE A 77 0.72 -12.80 6.29
C PHE A 77 -0.05 -11.49 6.42
N LEU A 78 -1.20 -11.55 7.11
CA LEU A 78 -1.94 -10.36 7.51
C LEU A 78 -1.37 -9.87 8.84
N ALA A 79 -0.77 -8.68 8.83
CA ALA A 79 -0.09 -8.15 10.01
C ALA A 79 -1.07 -7.67 11.08
N ASP A 80 -2.12 -6.96 10.68
CA ASP A 80 -3.17 -6.45 11.57
C ASP A 80 -4.47 -6.22 10.78
N LEU A 81 -5.57 -5.92 11.47
CA LEU A 81 -6.80 -5.42 10.87
C LEU A 81 -7.41 -4.38 11.81
N THR A 82 -7.44 -3.13 11.38
CA THR A 82 -7.90 -2.01 12.19
C THR A 82 -8.82 -1.08 11.40
N ALA A 83 -9.37 -0.06 12.05
CA ALA A 83 -10.14 0.97 11.38
C ALA A 83 -9.94 2.34 12.02
N THR A 84 -10.02 3.39 11.21
CA THR A 84 -10.03 4.78 11.65
C THR A 84 -11.45 5.36 11.54
N ASP A 85 -11.78 6.34 12.37
CA ASP A 85 -13.08 7.04 12.41
C ASP A 85 -12.82 8.56 12.34
N GLU A 86 -12.17 9.00 11.26
CA GLU A 86 -11.69 10.39 11.09
C GLU A 86 -12.55 11.18 10.09
N GLU A 87 -13.32 10.49 9.24
CA GLU A 87 -14.07 11.07 8.12
C GLU A 87 -15.59 11.06 8.35
N VAL A 88 -16.31 11.91 7.61
CA VAL A 88 -17.78 11.99 7.72
C VAL A 88 -18.47 10.94 6.84
N SER A 89 -17.95 10.73 5.63
CA SER A 89 -18.52 9.79 4.65
C SER A 89 -17.48 9.40 3.59
N PRO A 90 -17.03 8.13 3.54
CA PRO A 90 -17.37 7.04 4.46
C PRO A 90 -16.87 7.35 5.88
N ARG A 91 -17.62 6.92 6.90
CA ARG A 91 -17.27 7.19 8.31
C ARG A 91 -16.00 6.44 8.76
N PHE A 92 -15.91 5.17 8.38
CA PHE A 92 -14.81 4.31 8.77
C PHE A 92 -13.96 3.94 7.56
N GLU A 93 -12.64 4.04 7.71
CA GLU A 93 -11.68 3.43 6.80
C GLU A 93 -11.11 2.18 7.47
N VAL A 94 -11.19 1.04 6.77
CA VAL A 94 -10.67 -0.24 7.28
C VAL A 94 -9.29 -0.47 6.69
N VAL A 95 -8.29 -0.68 7.54
CA VAL A 95 -6.87 -0.85 7.19
C VAL A 95 -6.45 -2.29 7.46
N TYR A 96 -5.77 -2.88 6.48
CA TYR A 96 -5.30 -4.27 6.45
C TYR A 96 -3.77 -4.32 6.42
#